data_AF-A0A949G8L8-F1
#
_entry.id   AF-A0A949G8L8-F1
#
_cell.length_a   1.000
_cell.length_b   1.000
_cell.length_c   1.000
_cell.angle_alpha   90.00
_cell.angle_beta   90.00
_cell.angle_gamma   90.00
#
_symmetry.space_group_name_H-M   'P 1'
#
loop_
_entity.id
_entity.type
_entity.pdbx_description
1 polymer ?
#
loop_
_entity_poly.entity_id
_entity_poly.type
_entity_poly.pdbx_seq_one_letter_code
_entity_poly.pdbx_strand_id
1 'polypeptide(L)'
;MRRFTNDYNPDGKEKRSEARQAAGNRCLRCGHPYECGSHGKGEWSHCDNGCTHAGELRITKANGEQSLINASHMVKFMLSPSYRAGRYIIRIEAHWRILTVHHMDGDKSNDAWWNTLALCQRCHLEIQGKLDPETPFFLPHSEWIKPYIAGFYAKKYEGRNITRQEAEERMTELLAYELKCP
;
A
#
# COMPACT_ATOMS: atom_id res chain seq x y z
N MET A 1 1.59 6.05 -24.47
CA MET A 1 0.87 4.88 -23.93
C MET A 1 1.89 4.01 -23.20
N ARG A 2 1.83 3.92 -21.87
CA ARG A 2 2.74 3.04 -21.11
C ARG A 2 2.49 1.59 -21.52
N ARG A 3 3.56 0.84 -21.80
CA ARG A 3 3.48 -0.60 -22.02
C ARG A 3 3.63 -1.28 -20.67
N PHE A 4 2.55 -1.83 -20.15
CA PHE A 4 2.66 -2.83 -19.10
C PHE A 4 3.21 -4.10 -19.74
N THR A 5 4.39 -4.54 -19.30
CA THR A 5 4.91 -5.85 -19.68
C THR A 5 4.14 -6.91 -18.88
N ASN A 6 3.93 -8.08 -19.47
CA ASN A 6 3.41 -9.25 -18.75
C ASN A 6 4.54 -10.25 -18.44
N ASP A 7 5.77 -9.83 -18.64
CA ASP A 7 6.97 -10.64 -18.40
C ASP A 7 7.33 -10.51 -16.93
N TYR A 8 7.37 -11.64 -16.24
CA TYR A 8 7.81 -11.74 -14.85
C TYR A 8 9.13 -12.50 -14.81
N ASN A 9 9.98 -12.17 -13.84
CA ASN A 9 11.13 -13.03 -13.56
C ASN A 9 10.68 -14.41 -13.06
N PRO A 10 11.50 -15.45 -13.27
CA PRO A 10 11.23 -16.80 -12.74
C PRO A 10 10.99 -16.81 -11.22
N ASP A 11 11.69 -15.96 -10.47
CA ASP A 11 11.58 -15.78 -9.02
C ASP A 11 10.54 -14.73 -8.60
N GLY A 12 9.79 -14.13 -9.54
CA GLY A 12 8.88 -13.02 -9.26
C GLY A 12 7.79 -13.36 -8.22
N LYS A 13 7.43 -14.64 -8.05
CA LYS A 13 6.52 -15.06 -6.96
C LYS A 13 7.14 -14.86 -5.58
N GLU A 14 8.42 -15.20 -5.43
CA GLU A 14 9.18 -15.03 -4.19
C GLU A 14 9.37 -13.54 -3.89
N LYS A 15 9.76 -12.74 -4.89
CA LYS A 15 9.89 -11.29 -4.75
C LYS A 15 8.61 -10.58 -4.32
N ARG A 16 7.47 -11.00 -4.86
CA ARG A 16 6.17 -10.48 -4.39
C ARG A 16 5.84 -10.91 -2.96
N SER A 17 6.32 -12.06 -2.50
CA SER A 17 6.19 -12.49 -1.11
C SER A 17 7.08 -11.65 -0.20
N GLU A 18 8.36 -11.46 -0.55
CA GLU A 18 9.31 -10.59 0.15
C GLU A 18 8.75 -9.17 0.30
N ALA A 19 8.20 -8.58 -0.78
CA ALA A 19 7.62 -7.25 -0.75
C ALA A 19 6.44 -7.12 0.23
N ARG A 20 5.57 -8.12 0.32
CA ARG A 20 4.47 -8.15 1.31
C ARG A 20 4.99 -8.29 2.73
N GLN A 21 5.97 -9.16 2.94
CA GLN A 21 6.59 -9.35 4.26
C GLN A 21 7.31 -8.09 4.73
N ALA A 22 8.05 -7.41 3.85
CA ALA A 22 8.71 -6.14 4.13
C ALA A 22 7.72 -5.00 4.46
N ALA A 23 6.47 -5.12 4.01
CA ALA A 23 5.37 -4.22 4.39
C ALA A 23 4.61 -4.70 5.65
N GLY A 24 5.12 -5.71 6.38
CA GLY A 24 4.46 -6.29 7.55
C GLY A 24 3.13 -6.97 7.22
N ASN A 25 2.99 -7.48 5.99
CA ASN A 25 1.72 -7.97 5.42
C ASN A 25 0.59 -6.93 5.56
N ARG A 26 0.90 -5.66 5.31
CA ARG A 26 -0.09 -4.57 5.27
C ARG A 26 -0.09 -3.91 3.90
N CYS A 27 -1.24 -3.32 3.56
CA CYS A 27 -1.28 -2.34 2.47
C CYS A 27 -0.48 -1.10 2.89
N LEU A 28 0.56 -0.74 2.14
CA LEU A 28 1.39 0.44 2.41
C LEU A 28 0.58 1.73 2.48
N ARG A 29 -0.46 1.85 1.63
CA ARG A 29 -1.26 3.07 1.52
C ARG A 29 -2.32 3.21 2.60
N CYS A 30 -3.05 2.15 2.89
CA CYS A 30 -4.22 2.22 3.79
C CYS A 30 -4.05 1.48 5.13
N GLY A 31 -2.89 0.87 5.37
CA GLY A 31 -2.57 0.18 6.62
C GLY A 31 -3.33 -1.14 6.85
N HIS A 32 -4.23 -1.54 5.95
CA HIS A 32 -5.08 -2.72 6.13
C HIS A 32 -4.23 -3.99 6.34
N PRO A 33 -4.48 -4.77 7.40
CA PRO A 33 -3.69 -5.96 7.72
C PRO A 33 -4.12 -7.17 6.91
N TYR A 34 -3.17 -8.09 6.73
CA TYR A 34 -3.38 -9.37 6.07
C TYR A 34 -2.61 -10.44 6.83
N GLU A 35 -3.19 -11.64 6.93
CA GLU A 35 -2.44 -12.78 7.43
C GLU A 35 -1.71 -13.45 6.26
N CYS A 36 -0.45 -13.80 6.48
CA CYS A 36 0.34 -14.48 5.46
C CYS A 36 -0.31 -15.84 5.12
N GLY A 37 -0.51 -16.11 3.84
CA GLY A 37 -1.13 -17.35 3.37
C GLY A 37 -2.66 -17.39 3.46
N SER A 38 -3.31 -16.44 4.17
CA SER A 38 -4.77 -16.31 4.16
C SER A 38 -5.20 -15.32 3.08
N HIS A 39 -5.18 -15.80 1.84
CA HIS A 39 -5.88 -15.14 0.76
C HIS A 39 -7.32 -15.64 0.80
N GLY A 40 -8.16 -15.03 1.63
CA GLY A 40 -9.60 -15.27 1.55
C GLY A 40 -10.10 -15.08 0.12
N LYS A 41 -11.36 -15.45 -0.17
CA LYS A 41 -11.98 -15.20 -1.49
C LYS A 41 -12.10 -13.70 -1.84
N GLY A 42 -11.53 -12.82 -1.01
CA GLY A 42 -11.37 -11.40 -1.25
C GLY A 42 -12.57 -10.57 -0.85
N GLU A 43 -13.67 -11.20 -0.44
CA GLU A 43 -14.89 -10.49 -0.07
C GLU A 43 -14.66 -9.68 1.20
N TRP A 44 -14.31 -10.28 2.34
CA TRP A 44 -14.21 -9.55 3.62
C TRP A 44 -12.93 -9.89 4.38
N SER A 45 -12.23 -8.86 4.88
CA SER A 45 -11.00 -9.02 5.68
C SER A 45 -10.99 -8.10 6.90
N HIS A 46 -10.44 -8.58 8.02
CA HIS A 46 -10.47 -7.88 9.30
C HIS A 46 -9.68 -6.58 9.27
N CYS A 47 -10.27 -5.52 9.80
CA CYS A 47 -9.60 -4.24 10.02
C CYS A 47 -8.97 -4.18 11.41
N ASP A 48 -7.96 -3.32 11.58
CA ASP A 48 -7.42 -2.95 12.87
C ASP A 48 -7.21 -1.44 12.98
N ASN A 49 -6.70 -0.99 14.13
CA ASN A 49 -6.58 0.44 14.44
C ASN A 49 -5.59 1.19 13.51
N GLY A 50 -4.78 0.47 12.72
CA GLY A 50 -3.89 1.05 11.71
C GLY A 50 -4.58 1.34 10.37
N CYS A 51 -5.81 0.85 10.17
CA CYS A 51 -6.55 1.05 8.93
C CYS A 51 -6.97 2.52 8.71
N THR A 52 -6.69 3.03 7.51
CA THR A 52 -7.11 4.36 7.04
C THR A 52 -7.92 4.31 5.75
N HIS A 53 -8.39 3.13 5.34
CA HIS A 53 -9.12 2.96 4.09
C HIS A 53 -10.55 3.50 4.14
N ALA A 54 -11.04 3.94 2.98
CA ALA A 54 -12.44 4.23 2.71
C ALA A 54 -13.19 3.01 2.14
N GLY A 55 -14.49 3.18 1.90
CA GLY A 55 -15.34 2.23 1.21
C GLY A 55 -16.22 1.39 2.14
N GLU A 56 -16.72 0.29 1.60
CA GLU A 56 -17.70 -0.56 2.26
C GLU A 56 -17.06 -1.39 3.37
N LEU A 57 -17.68 -1.34 4.54
CA LEU A 57 -17.28 -2.06 5.74
C LEU A 57 -18.46 -2.85 6.28
N ARG A 58 -18.17 -4.01 6.84
CA ARG A 58 -19.11 -4.83 7.59
C ARG A 58 -18.77 -4.72 9.07
N ILE A 59 -19.73 -4.25 9.85
CA ILE A 59 -19.65 -4.22 11.30
C ILE A 59 -20.43 -5.42 11.83
N THR A 60 -19.79 -6.26 12.62
CA THR A 60 -20.45 -7.34 13.36
C THR A 60 -20.50 -6.96 14.84
N LYS A 61 -21.73 -6.84 15.36
CA LYS A 61 -22.01 -6.55 16.77
C LYS A 61 -21.88 -7.81 17.63
N ALA A 62 -21.95 -7.63 18.96
CA ALA A 62 -21.83 -8.74 19.90
C ALA A 62 -22.89 -9.84 19.79
N ASN A 63 -24.10 -9.45 19.39
CA ASN A 63 -25.22 -10.37 19.15
C ASN A 63 -25.13 -11.05 17.77
N GLY A 64 -24.05 -10.86 17.00
CA GLY A 64 -23.90 -11.39 15.65
C GLY A 64 -24.61 -10.58 14.55
N GLU A 65 -25.35 -9.52 14.91
CA GLU A 65 -25.99 -8.65 13.95
C GLU A 65 -24.94 -7.93 13.08
N GLN A 66 -25.18 -7.95 11.76
CA GLN A 66 -24.30 -7.32 10.78
C GLN A 66 -24.92 -6.04 10.23
N SER A 67 -24.09 -5.03 10.03
CA SER A 67 -24.48 -3.80 9.35
C SER A 67 -23.42 -3.43 8.34
N LEU A 68 -23.85 -3.07 7.13
CA LEU A 68 -22.98 -2.52 6.10
C LEU A 68 -22.96 -1.01 6.21
N ILE A 69 -21.76 -0.44 6.18
CA ILE A 69 -21.57 1.01 6.15
C ILE A 69 -20.60 1.37 5.03
N ASN A 70 -20.81 2.51 4.40
CA ASN A 70 -19.83 3.07 3.47
C ASN A 70 -19.09 4.20 4.16
N ALA A 71 -17.84 3.94 4.56
CA ALA A 71 -17.02 4.95 5.21
C ALA A 71 -16.32 5.79 4.15
N SER A 72 -16.69 7.07 4.04
CA SER A 72 -15.97 7.99 3.17
C SER A 72 -14.53 8.20 3.68
N HIS A 73 -14.30 8.44 4.98
CA HIS A 73 -12.97 8.54 5.61
C HIS A 73 -12.91 8.15 7.12
N MET A 74 -13.95 7.53 7.69
CA MET A 74 -14.17 7.48 9.15
C MET A 74 -13.67 6.23 9.91
N VAL A 75 -12.81 5.38 9.33
CA VAL A 75 -12.40 4.13 10.00
C VAL A 75 -11.62 4.39 11.29
N LYS A 76 -10.76 5.43 11.33
CA LYS A 76 -9.95 5.76 12.52
C LYS A 76 -10.81 6.00 13.77
N PHE A 77 -11.99 6.60 13.64
CA PHE A 77 -12.86 6.90 14.78
C PHE A 77 -13.55 5.64 15.32
N MET A 78 -14.02 4.78 14.41
CA MET A 78 -14.78 3.56 14.74
C MET A 78 -13.92 2.43 15.31
N LEU A 79 -12.61 2.41 15.00
CA LEU A 79 -11.66 1.42 15.52
C LEU A 79 -10.93 1.88 16.79
N SER A 80 -11.16 3.11 17.26
CA SER A 80 -10.51 3.60 18.48
C SER A 80 -10.94 2.76 19.70
N PRO A 81 -10.03 2.45 20.65
CA PRO A 81 -10.36 1.76 21.90
C PRO A 81 -11.48 2.45 22.69
N SER A 82 -11.56 3.77 22.59
CA SER A 82 -12.60 4.62 23.20
C SER A 82 -14.01 4.38 22.66
N TYR A 83 -14.18 3.97 21.38
CA TYR A 83 -15.50 3.63 20.82
C TYR A 83 -16.04 2.29 21.35
N ARG A 84 -15.20 1.48 22.02
CA ARG A 84 -15.62 0.25 22.70
C ARG A 84 -16.40 0.52 24.00
N ALA A 85 -16.39 1.76 24.50
CA ALA A 85 -17.11 2.16 25.70
C ALA A 85 -18.56 2.58 25.37
N GLY A 86 -19.45 1.60 25.16
CA GLY A 86 -20.88 1.88 25.26
C GLY A 86 -21.84 0.95 24.51
N ARG A 87 -21.47 0.40 23.34
CA ARG A 87 -22.29 -0.55 22.55
C ARG A 87 -21.38 -1.32 21.59
N TYR A 88 -21.20 -2.61 21.86
CA TYR A 88 -20.13 -3.48 21.38
C TYR A 88 -20.06 -3.66 19.84
N ILE A 89 -19.16 -2.91 19.18
CA ILE A 89 -18.59 -3.34 17.90
C ILE A 89 -17.54 -4.42 18.21
N ILE A 90 -17.77 -5.66 17.76
CA ILE A 90 -16.81 -6.74 17.99
C ILE A 90 -15.84 -6.87 16.82
N ARG A 91 -16.31 -6.74 15.58
CA ARG A 91 -15.46 -6.90 14.39
C ARG A 91 -15.83 -5.89 13.31
N ILE A 92 -14.81 -5.31 12.68
CA ILE A 92 -14.94 -4.53 11.46
C ILE A 92 -14.18 -5.27 10.37
N GLU A 93 -14.82 -5.47 9.24
CA GLU A 93 -14.23 -6.08 8.05
C GLU A 93 -14.38 -5.13 6.86
N ALA A 94 -13.44 -5.16 5.92
CA ALA A 94 -13.47 -4.34 4.72
C ALA A 94 -13.74 -5.17 3.47
N HIS A 95 -14.57 -4.62 2.58
CA HIS A 95 -14.96 -5.28 1.34
C HIS A 95 -13.87 -5.16 0.25
N TRP A 96 -13.58 -6.25 -0.47
CA TRP A 96 -12.66 -6.28 -1.64
C TRP A 96 -11.25 -5.76 -1.34
N ARG A 97 -10.71 -6.15 -0.19
CA ARG A 97 -9.35 -5.84 0.21
C ARG A 97 -8.52 -7.11 0.10
N ILE A 98 -7.91 -7.35 -1.06
CA ILE A 98 -6.92 -8.44 -1.28
C ILE A 98 -5.53 -7.81 -1.38
N LEU A 99 -4.53 -8.32 -0.64
CA LEU A 99 -3.16 -7.81 -0.76
C LEU A 99 -2.51 -8.28 -2.06
N THR A 100 -2.09 -7.30 -2.86
CA THR A 100 -1.38 -7.47 -4.13
C THR A 100 -0.03 -6.76 -4.08
N VAL A 101 0.76 -6.90 -5.13
CA VAL A 101 2.00 -6.12 -5.33
C VAL A 101 1.86 -5.32 -6.62
N HIS A 102 2.19 -4.05 -6.55
CA HIS A 102 2.21 -3.13 -7.67
C HIS A 102 3.65 -2.84 -8.09
N HIS A 103 3.95 -2.96 -9.37
CA HIS A 103 5.20 -2.52 -9.98
C HIS A 103 5.06 -1.04 -10.38
N MET A 104 5.78 -0.16 -9.68
CA MET A 104 5.65 1.30 -9.77
C MET A 104 5.97 1.86 -11.16
N ASP A 105 6.99 1.32 -11.83
CA ASP A 105 7.37 1.68 -13.20
C ASP A 105 6.52 1.03 -14.29
N GLY A 106 5.71 0.02 -13.94
CA GLY A 106 4.90 -0.77 -14.86
C GLY A 106 5.63 -1.94 -15.53
N ASP A 107 6.92 -2.13 -15.27
CA ASP A 107 7.69 -3.29 -15.71
C ASP A 107 7.64 -4.39 -14.64
N LYS A 108 6.97 -5.50 -14.99
CA LYS A 108 6.76 -6.62 -14.07
C LYS A 108 7.99 -7.52 -13.90
N SER A 109 9.04 -7.28 -14.67
CA SER A 109 10.35 -7.92 -14.52
C SER A 109 11.29 -7.12 -13.62
N ASN A 110 10.95 -5.87 -13.27
CA ASN A 110 11.73 -5.09 -12.33
C ASN A 110 11.28 -5.35 -10.89
N ASP A 111 11.90 -6.35 -10.25
CA ASP A 111 11.59 -6.72 -8.86
C ASP A 111 12.43 -5.97 -7.81
N ALA A 112 12.98 -4.79 -8.15
CA ALA A 112 13.64 -3.95 -7.16
C ALA A 112 12.68 -3.61 -6.01
N TRP A 113 13.20 -3.52 -4.78
CA TRP A 113 12.36 -3.27 -3.59
C TRP A 113 11.62 -1.93 -3.70
N TRP A 114 12.25 -0.92 -4.32
CA TRP A 114 11.64 0.39 -4.53
C TRP A 114 10.53 0.35 -5.60
N ASN A 115 10.50 -0.70 -6.43
CA ASN A 115 9.50 -0.87 -7.48
C ASN A 115 8.29 -1.71 -7.02
N THR A 116 8.42 -2.53 -5.98
CA THR A 116 7.43 -3.52 -5.57
C THR A 116 6.61 -3.06 -4.35
N LEU A 117 5.47 -2.41 -4.59
CA LEU A 117 4.60 -1.84 -3.55
C LEU A 117 3.53 -2.84 -3.10
N ALA A 118 3.54 -3.27 -1.83
CA ALA A 118 2.47 -4.08 -1.26
C ALA A 118 1.19 -3.25 -1.04
N LEU A 119 0.16 -3.47 -1.86
CA LEU A 119 -1.07 -2.68 -1.85
C LEU A 119 -2.30 -3.57 -1.92
N CYS A 120 -3.36 -3.21 -1.20
CA CYS A 120 -4.65 -3.86 -1.42
C CYS A 120 -5.18 -3.57 -2.83
N GLN A 121 -5.95 -4.49 -3.42
CA GLN A 121 -6.46 -4.40 -4.78
C GLN A 121 -7.12 -3.04 -5.10
N ARG A 122 -7.92 -2.49 -4.19
CA ARG A 122 -8.54 -1.18 -4.38
C ARG A 122 -7.52 -0.03 -4.42
N CYS A 123 -6.54 -0.01 -3.52
CA CYS A 123 -5.48 1.01 -3.54
C CYS A 123 -4.57 0.83 -4.77
N HIS A 124 -4.32 -0.41 -5.16
CA HIS A 124 -3.58 -0.76 -6.36
C HIS A 124 -4.26 -0.20 -7.62
N LEU A 125 -5.54 -0.51 -7.83
CA LEU A 125 -6.30 -0.02 -8.99
C LEU A 125 -6.44 1.50 -9.02
N GLU A 126 -6.48 2.16 -7.86
CA GLU A 126 -6.59 3.61 -7.79
C GLU A 126 -5.36 4.33 -8.36
N ILE A 127 -4.18 3.75 -8.16
CA ILE A 127 -2.90 4.30 -8.63
C ILE A 127 -2.46 3.70 -9.98
N GLN A 128 -3.02 2.55 -10.37
CA GLN A 128 -2.65 1.85 -11.59
C GLN A 128 -2.83 2.76 -12.81
N GLY A 129 -1.76 2.94 -13.58
CA GLY A 129 -1.74 3.82 -14.75
C GLY A 129 -1.68 5.32 -14.44
N LYS A 130 -1.72 5.72 -13.16
CA LYS A 130 -1.56 7.12 -12.70
C LYS A 130 -0.20 7.39 -12.07
N LEU A 131 0.37 6.39 -11.39
CA LEU A 131 1.69 6.49 -10.82
C LEU A 131 2.75 6.19 -11.89
N ASP A 132 3.58 7.18 -12.19
CA ASP A 132 4.73 7.09 -13.07
C ASP A 132 5.94 7.73 -12.37
N PRO A 133 6.93 6.96 -11.88
CA PRO A 133 8.07 7.53 -11.18
C PRO A 133 9.00 8.34 -12.10
N GLU A 134 8.97 8.12 -13.42
CA GLU A 134 9.77 8.89 -14.38
C GLU A 134 9.19 10.29 -14.63
N THR A 135 7.88 10.45 -14.43
CA THR A 135 7.22 11.75 -14.54
C THR A 135 7.51 12.60 -13.30
N PRO A 136 8.09 13.81 -13.44
CA PRO A 136 8.30 14.70 -12.31
C PRO A 136 6.99 15.02 -11.58
N PHE A 137 7.04 15.01 -10.24
CA PHE A 137 5.86 15.28 -9.43
C PHE A 137 5.77 16.77 -9.12
N PHE A 138 4.63 17.37 -9.45
CA PHE A 138 4.37 18.78 -9.13
C PHE A 138 4.06 18.99 -7.64
N LEU A 139 3.44 18.00 -6.98
CA LEU A 139 3.05 18.08 -5.57
C LEU A 139 3.94 17.19 -4.70
N PRO A 140 4.12 17.53 -3.41
CA PRO A 140 4.83 16.67 -2.47
C PRO A 140 4.25 15.26 -2.42
N HIS A 141 5.14 14.26 -2.39
CA HIS A 141 4.73 12.86 -2.26
C HIS A 141 4.06 12.60 -0.91
N SER A 142 3.08 11.69 -0.90
CA SER A 142 2.50 11.18 0.35
C SER A 142 3.53 10.39 1.16
N GLU A 143 3.49 10.47 2.50
CA GLU A 143 4.48 9.81 3.37
C GLU A 143 4.68 8.31 3.06
N TRP A 144 3.60 7.58 2.76
CA TRP A 144 3.65 6.14 2.53
C TRP A 144 4.49 5.73 1.30
N ILE A 145 4.66 6.62 0.30
CA ILE A 145 5.39 6.31 -0.94
C ILE A 145 6.80 6.89 -0.95
N LYS A 146 7.10 7.87 -0.09
CA LYS A 146 8.39 8.57 -0.07
C LYS A 146 9.62 7.64 -0.06
N PRO A 147 9.68 6.57 0.77
CA PRO A 147 10.85 5.69 0.77
C PRO A 147 11.10 5.03 -0.59
N TYR A 148 10.03 4.65 -1.29
CA TYR A 148 10.10 4.00 -2.60
C TYR A 148 10.52 4.98 -3.69
N ILE A 149 10.00 6.21 -3.66
CA ILE A 149 10.44 7.27 -4.58
C ILE A 149 11.92 7.63 -4.33
N ALA A 150 12.35 7.72 -3.07
CA ALA A 150 13.74 7.97 -2.73
C ALA A 150 14.67 6.86 -3.27
N GLY A 151 14.29 5.58 -3.08
CA GLY A 151 15.02 4.44 -3.66
C GLY A 151 15.09 4.50 -5.19
N PHE A 152 14.00 4.90 -5.85
CA PHE A 152 13.98 5.13 -7.29
C PHE A 152 14.88 6.31 -7.71
N TYR A 153 14.88 7.43 -6.99
CA TYR A 153 15.74 8.58 -7.31
C TYR A 153 17.23 8.27 -7.15
N ALA A 154 17.62 7.47 -6.16
CA ALA A 154 18.99 6.95 -6.10
C ALA A 154 19.35 6.14 -7.36
N LYS A 155 18.41 5.35 -7.88
CA LYS A 155 18.62 4.61 -9.13
C LYS A 155 18.67 5.54 -10.35
N LYS A 156 17.75 6.49 -10.48
CA LYS A 156 17.62 7.41 -11.61
C LYS A 156 18.79 8.40 -11.71
N TYR A 157 19.12 9.07 -10.61
CA TYR A 157 20.09 10.18 -10.60
C TYR A 157 21.51 9.75 -10.25
N GLU A 158 21.68 8.72 -9.42
CA GLU A 158 23.00 8.24 -9.00
C GLU A 158 23.41 6.93 -9.67
N GLY A 159 22.48 6.24 -10.34
CA GLY A 159 22.73 4.92 -10.93
C GLY A 159 22.81 3.77 -9.92
N ARG A 160 22.56 4.01 -8.63
CA ARG A 160 22.78 3.04 -7.54
C ARG A 160 21.49 2.36 -7.09
N ASN A 161 21.58 1.06 -6.83
CA ASN A 161 20.54 0.34 -6.09
C ASN A 161 20.91 0.36 -4.61
N ILE A 162 20.26 1.22 -3.84
CA ILE A 162 20.48 1.36 -2.40
C ILE A 162 19.51 0.49 -1.60
N THR A 163 19.77 0.31 -0.31
CA THR A 163 18.83 -0.38 0.59
C THR A 163 17.66 0.53 0.97
N ARG A 164 16.57 -0.05 1.50
CA ARG A 164 15.45 0.75 2.03
C ARG A 164 15.88 1.63 3.21
N GLN A 165 16.71 1.11 4.10
CA GLN A 165 17.22 1.87 5.23
C GLN A 165 18.01 3.11 4.76
N GLU A 166 18.93 2.94 3.82
CA GLU A 166 19.69 4.07 3.26
C GLU A 166 18.76 5.09 2.58
N ALA A 167 17.73 4.63 1.85
CA ALA A 167 16.75 5.52 1.24
C ALA A 167 15.96 6.34 2.27
N GLU A 168 15.63 5.74 3.41
CA GLU A 168 14.95 6.43 4.53
C GLU A 168 15.87 7.42 5.23
N GLU A 169 17.15 7.07 5.46
CA GLU A 169 18.16 7.95 6.06
C GLU A 169 18.50 9.16 5.18
N ARG A 170 18.54 8.97 3.85
CA ARG A 170 18.86 10.00 2.84
C ARG A 170 17.61 10.59 2.18
N MET A 171 16.42 10.34 2.71
CA MET A 171 15.15 10.67 2.06
C MET A 171 15.04 12.15 1.67
N THR A 172 15.42 13.07 2.55
CA THR A 172 15.39 14.52 2.27
C THR A 172 16.31 14.91 1.12
N GLU A 173 17.52 14.33 1.08
CA GLU A 173 18.50 14.58 0.02
C GLU A 173 18.01 14.05 -1.32
N LEU A 174 17.56 12.79 -1.35
CA LEU A 174 17.11 12.11 -2.55
C LEU A 174 15.87 12.78 -3.14
N LEU A 175 14.87 13.12 -2.33
CA LEU A 175 13.66 13.81 -2.80
C LEU A 175 13.94 15.24 -3.31
N ALA A 176 15.07 15.85 -2.92
CA ALA A 176 15.45 17.17 -3.39
C ALA A 176 15.95 17.19 -4.85
N TYR A 177 16.23 16.04 -5.49
CA TYR A 177 16.65 16.00 -6.89
C TYR A 177 15.63 16.66 -7.83
N GLU A 178 14.33 16.40 -7.63
CA GLU A 178 13.26 16.94 -8.48
C GLU A 178 12.70 18.28 -7.96
N LEU A 179 13.12 18.73 -6.77
CA LEU A 179 12.79 20.08 -6.27
C LEU A 179 13.74 21.17 -6.82
N LYS A 180 14.89 20.76 -7.36
CA LYS A 180 15.97 21.66 -7.82
C LYS A 180 15.88 22.04 -9.30
N CYS A 181 14.96 21.46 -10.07
CA CYS A 181 14.73 21.83 -11.45
C CYS A 181 13.58 22.85 -11.56
N PRO A 182 13.85 24.13 -11.90
CA PRO A 182 12.82 25.11 -12.21
C PRO A 182 12.07 24.82 -13.52
#